data_AF-A0A929H8U3-F1
#
_entry.id   AF-A0A929H8U3-F1
#
_cell.length_a   1.000
_cell.length_b   1.000
_cell.length_c   1.000
_cell.angle_alpha   90.00
_cell.angle_beta   90.00
_cell.angle_gamma   90.00
#
_symmetry.space_group_name_H-M   'P 1'
#
loop_
_entity.id
_entity.type
_entity.pdbx_description
1 polymer ?
#
loop_
_entity_poly.entity_id
_entity_poly.type
_entity_poly.pdbx_seq_one_letter_code
_entity_poly.pdbx_strand_id
1 'polypeptide(L)'
;MLCRILIFTLLFWSSALCLGQSASVHAVTPDYAGQTISTIIASNPFISFAEFSQSMVCNEQGEFEQIIPLKAPKVVQFETGVYQLYLYMMPGFHYEVEFPEYIEKKWEEQISPFYQPLAMPLAVLSRTSLSTQERIDGSMDVNHVIATFDSLFIIAN
;
A
#
# COMPACT_ATOMS: atom_id res chain seq x y z
N MET A 1 11.67 47.29 19.58
CA MET A 1 10.40 46.72 19.04
C MET A 1 10.59 45.97 17.71
N LEU A 2 11.55 46.31 16.84
CA LEU A 2 11.78 45.58 15.57
C LEU A 2 12.21 44.11 15.73
N CYS A 3 13.02 43.78 16.76
CA CYS A 3 13.55 42.42 16.94
C CYS A 3 12.46 41.37 17.26
N ARG A 4 11.34 41.78 17.88
CA ARG A 4 10.21 40.89 18.21
C ARG A 4 9.38 40.48 16.99
N ILE A 5 9.31 41.33 15.96
CA ILE A 5 8.55 41.06 14.73
C ILE A 5 9.32 40.07 13.85
N LEU A 6 10.66 40.19 13.82
CA LEU A 6 11.53 39.36 13.00
C LEU A 6 11.57 37.88 13.45
N ILE A 7 11.46 37.64 14.77
CA ILE A 7 11.34 36.29 15.35
C ILE A 7 10.00 35.64 14.99
N PHE A 8 8.92 36.42 14.94
CA PHE A 8 7.59 35.90 14.61
C PHE A 8 7.47 35.49 13.14
N THR A 9 8.13 36.23 12.23
CA THR A 9 8.18 35.86 10.80
C THR A 9 9.07 34.66 10.51
N LEU A 10 10.14 34.45 11.28
CA LEU A 10 11.03 33.29 11.12
C LEU A 10 10.35 31.97 11.55
N LEU A 11 9.53 32.01 12.61
CA LEU A 11 8.80 30.84 13.12
C LEU A 11 7.60 30.43 12.25
N PHE A 12 7.08 31.35 11.44
CA PHE A 12 5.96 31.04 10.54
C PHE A 12 6.39 30.35 9.25
N TRP A 13 7.68 30.43 8.89
CA TRP A 13 8.19 29.79 7.67
C TRP A 13 8.64 28.34 7.89
N SER A 14 8.96 27.96 9.12
CA SER A 14 9.42 26.61 9.46
C SER A 14 8.29 25.57 9.56
N SER A 15 7.03 25.99 9.66
CA SER A 15 5.87 25.09 9.73
C SER A 15 5.40 24.54 8.38
N ALA A 16 5.91 25.08 7.25
CA ALA A 16 5.46 24.69 5.91
C ALA A 16 6.18 23.47 5.31
N LEU A 17 7.18 22.90 5.99
CA LEU A 17 8.02 21.81 5.45
C LEU A 17 7.68 20.41 5.97
N CYS A 18 6.62 20.25 6.75
CA CYS A 18 6.12 18.93 7.12
C CYS A 18 5.08 18.45 6.10
N LEU A 19 5.46 18.35 4.82
CA LEU A 19 4.74 17.49 3.89
C LEU A 19 5.07 16.06 4.32
N GLY A 20 4.21 15.49 5.17
CA GLY A 20 4.27 14.06 5.48
C GLY A 20 4.30 13.31 4.17
N GLN A 21 5.38 12.58 3.92
CA GLN A 21 5.51 11.86 2.66
C GLN A 21 4.47 10.73 2.67
N SER A 22 3.67 10.66 1.62
CA SER A 22 2.70 9.59 1.40
C SER A 22 3.06 8.84 0.14
N ALA A 23 2.59 7.60 0.03
CA ALA A 23 2.47 6.93 -1.24
C ALA A 23 0.98 6.79 -1.57
N SER A 24 0.66 6.58 -2.84
CA SER A 24 -0.69 6.21 -3.23
C SER A 24 -0.69 4.94 -4.04
N VAL A 25 -1.76 4.19 -3.94
CA VAL A 25 -2.01 2.97 -4.70
C VAL A 25 -3.35 3.13 -5.42
N HIS A 26 -3.37 2.74 -6.68
CA HIS A 26 -4.57 2.74 -7.51
C HIS A 26 -4.68 1.42 -8.27
N ALA A 27 -5.89 0.90 -8.34
CA ALA A 27 -6.24 -0.30 -9.08
C ALA A 27 -7.66 -0.21 -9.62
N VAL A 28 -7.90 -0.86 -10.75
CA VAL A 28 -9.24 -1.04 -11.32
C VAL A 28 -9.42 -2.52 -11.62
N THR A 29 -10.28 -3.19 -10.87
CA THR A 29 -10.55 -4.63 -11.03
C THR A 29 -12.04 -4.88 -10.81
N PRO A 30 -12.86 -5.06 -11.86
CA PRO A 30 -14.33 -5.11 -11.76
C PRO A 30 -14.88 -6.12 -10.75
N ASP A 31 -14.20 -7.26 -10.57
CA ASP A 31 -14.61 -8.31 -9.62
C ASP A 31 -14.59 -7.84 -8.16
N TYR A 32 -13.90 -6.73 -7.88
CA TYR A 32 -13.82 -6.11 -6.57
C TYR A 32 -14.93 -5.09 -6.32
N ALA A 33 -15.88 -4.87 -7.23
CA ALA A 33 -16.95 -3.91 -7.04
C ALA A 33 -17.72 -4.16 -5.73
N GLY A 34 -17.76 -3.15 -4.85
CA GLY A 34 -18.38 -3.27 -3.52
C GLY A 34 -17.62 -4.12 -2.50
N GLN A 35 -16.45 -4.68 -2.86
CA GLN A 35 -15.60 -5.45 -1.94
C GLN A 35 -14.73 -4.53 -1.10
N THR A 36 -14.40 -4.99 0.10
CA THR A 36 -13.51 -4.26 1.03
C THR A 36 -12.08 -4.73 0.89
N ILE A 37 -11.16 -3.77 0.82
CA ILE A 37 -9.71 -3.99 0.89
C ILE A 37 -9.21 -3.33 2.18
N SER A 38 -8.55 -4.13 3.03
CA SER A 38 -7.96 -3.68 4.28
C SER A 38 -6.46 -3.50 4.12
N THR A 39 -6.00 -2.26 4.24
CA THR A 39 -4.59 -1.90 4.11
C THR A 39 -3.95 -1.82 5.48
N ILE A 40 -2.86 -2.57 5.67
CA ILE A 40 -2.19 -2.75 6.95
C ILE A 40 -0.68 -2.55 6.81
N ILE A 41 -0.09 -1.84 7.76
CA ILE A 41 1.37 -1.77 7.95
C ILE A 41 1.68 -2.25 9.36
N ALA A 42 2.40 -3.36 9.48
CA ALA A 42 2.83 -3.88 10.77
C ALA A 42 3.82 -2.91 11.45
N SER A 43 3.62 -2.65 12.75
CA SER A 43 4.56 -1.80 13.52
C SER A 43 5.92 -2.46 13.70
N ASN A 44 5.93 -3.78 13.88
CA ASN A 44 7.12 -4.61 13.90
C ASN A 44 6.75 -6.06 13.50
N PRO A 45 7.73 -6.93 13.19
CA PRO A 45 7.44 -8.28 12.68
C PRO A 45 6.97 -9.29 13.75
N PHE A 46 6.84 -8.89 15.02
CA PHE A 46 6.55 -9.78 16.15
C PHE A 46 5.28 -9.41 16.94
N ILE A 47 4.81 -8.16 16.84
CA ILE A 47 3.70 -7.61 17.62
C ILE A 47 2.59 -7.20 16.66
N SER A 48 1.38 -7.66 16.96
CA SER A 48 0.16 -7.48 16.17
C SER A 48 -0.44 -6.06 16.18
N PHE A 49 0.28 -5.06 16.71
CA PHE A 49 -0.17 -3.67 16.60
C PHE A 49 0.21 -3.13 15.22
N ALA A 50 -0.77 -2.65 14.47
CA ALA A 50 -0.54 -2.01 13.18
C ALA A 50 -0.06 -0.56 13.38
N GLU A 51 1.02 -0.16 12.71
CA GLU A 51 1.41 1.25 12.58
C GLU A 51 0.36 2.03 11.78
N PHE A 52 -0.27 1.35 10.81
CA PHE A 52 -1.35 1.87 9.99
C PHE A 52 -2.34 0.75 9.69
N SER A 53 -3.64 1.05 9.80
CA SER A 53 -4.72 0.14 9.43
C SER A 53 -5.90 0.97 8.93
N GLN A 54 -6.31 0.74 7.69
CA GLN A 54 -7.46 1.40 7.09
C GLN A 54 -8.11 0.48 6.07
N SER A 55 -9.44 0.32 6.17
CA SER A 55 -10.24 -0.41 5.20
C SER A 55 -10.99 0.54 4.29
N MET A 56 -11.09 0.19 3.00
CA MET A 56 -11.84 0.94 2.01
C MET A 56 -12.66 -0.01 1.14
N VAL A 57 -13.85 0.44 0.75
CA VAL A 57 -14.74 -0.28 -0.17
C VAL A 57 -14.43 0.20 -1.59
N CYS A 58 -14.24 -0.74 -2.53
CA CYS A 58 -14.07 -0.39 -3.94
C CYS A 58 -15.39 0.14 -4.52
N ASN A 59 -15.31 1.05 -5.48
CA ASN A 59 -16.52 1.64 -6.08
C ASN A 59 -17.29 0.63 -6.96
N GLU A 60 -18.36 1.08 -7.60
CA GLU A 60 -19.20 0.24 -8.48
C GLU A 60 -18.45 -0.31 -9.70
N GLN A 61 -17.32 0.28 -10.06
CA GLN A 61 -16.45 -0.14 -11.17
C GLN A 61 -15.31 -1.06 -10.69
N GLY A 62 -15.23 -1.36 -9.39
CA GLY A 62 -14.13 -2.12 -8.80
C GLY A 62 -12.83 -1.31 -8.70
N GLU A 63 -12.93 0.02 -8.71
CA GLU A 63 -11.79 0.92 -8.52
C GLU A 63 -11.46 1.07 -7.03
N PHE A 64 -10.18 1.06 -6.75
CA PHE A 64 -9.57 1.25 -5.44
C PHE A 64 -8.48 2.30 -5.57
N GLU A 65 -8.61 3.41 -4.85
CA GLU A 65 -7.58 4.44 -4.72
C GLU A 65 -7.35 4.80 -3.25
N GLN A 66 -6.12 4.63 -2.76
CA GLN A 66 -5.81 4.96 -1.38
C GLN A 66 -4.48 5.72 -1.25
N ILE A 67 -4.49 6.76 -0.42
CA ILE A 67 -3.29 7.47 0.02
C ILE A 67 -2.84 6.89 1.37
N ILE A 68 -1.59 6.44 1.42
CA ILE A 68 -1.00 5.74 2.55
C ILE A 68 0.15 6.60 3.11
N PRO A 69 0.09 7.06 4.36
CA PRO A 69 1.16 7.84 4.97
C PRO A 69 2.39 6.96 5.22
N LEU A 70 3.54 7.32 4.65
CA LEU A 70 4.78 6.54 4.77
C LEU A 70 5.97 7.44 5.13
N LYS A 71 6.60 7.21 6.28
CA LYS A 71 7.82 7.97 6.67
C LYS A 71 9.11 7.39 6.09
N ALA A 72 9.07 6.13 5.70
CA ALA A 72 10.19 5.37 5.15
C ALA A 72 9.63 4.25 4.26
N PRO A 73 10.46 3.63 3.41
CA PRO A 73 10.05 2.44 2.67
C PRO A 73 9.55 1.32 3.60
N LYS A 74 8.39 0.74 3.27
CA LYS A 74 7.71 -0.28 4.08
C LYS A 74 7.06 -1.32 3.17
N VAL A 75 6.90 -2.53 3.71
CA VAL A 75 5.98 -3.51 3.14
C VAL A 75 4.57 -3.15 3.62
N VAL A 76 3.68 -2.94 2.67
CA VAL A 76 2.25 -2.66 2.90
C VAL A 76 1.47 -3.91 2.53
N GLN A 77 0.55 -4.31 3.40
CA GLN A 77 -0.31 -5.47 3.19
C GLN A 77 -1.72 -5.03 2.79
N PHE A 78 -2.32 -5.75 1.85
CA PHE A 78 -3.70 -5.58 1.41
C PHE A 78 -4.44 -6.89 1.63
N GLU A 79 -5.36 -6.90 2.60
CA GLU A 79 -6.18 -8.06 2.93
C GLU A 79 -7.55 -7.94 2.27
N THR A 80 -7.93 -8.94 1.49
CA THR A 80 -9.19 -8.96 0.76
C THR A 80 -9.50 -10.37 0.28
N GLY A 81 -10.77 -10.80 0.39
CA GLY A 81 -11.15 -12.18 0.08
C GLY A 81 -10.26 -13.18 0.82
N VAL A 82 -9.77 -14.20 0.11
CA VAL A 82 -8.81 -15.19 0.64
C VAL A 82 -7.38 -14.67 0.75
N TYR A 83 -7.06 -13.51 0.19
CA TYR A 83 -5.70 -13.05 -0.02
C TYR A 83 -5.15 -12.17 1.12
N GLN A 84 -3.84 -12.26 1.30
CA GLN A 84 -3.01 -11.29 2.01
C GLN A 84 -1.91 -10.84 1.06
N LEU A 85 -2.21 -9.84 0.24
CA LEU A 85 -1.29 -9.32 -0.76
C LEU A 85 -0.27 -8.41 -0.08
N TYR A 86 0.95 -8.34 -0.61
CA TYR A 86 1.97 -7.41 -0.11
C TYR A 86 2.66 -6.65 -1.23
N LEU A 87 3.04 -5.41 -0.91
CA LEU A 87 3.73 -4.51 -1.82
C LEU A 87 4.81 -3.74 -1.07
N TYR A 88 6.02 -3.67 -1.62
CA TYR A 88 7.05 -2.78 -1.12
C TYR A 88 6.83 -1.37 -1.65
N MET A 89 6.46 -0.45 -0.74
CA MET A 89 6.12 0.92 -1.09
C MET A 89 7.14 1.90 -0.51
N MET A 90 7.56 2.83 -1.34
CA MET A 90 8.38 3.99 -0.99
C MET A 90 7.56 5.27 -0.91
N PRO A 91 7.86 6.17 0.04
CA PRO A 91 7.23 7.49 0.10
C PRO A 91 7.48 8.33 -1.15
N GLY A 92 6.50 9.15 -1.53
CA GLY A 92 6.60 10.04 -2.68
C GLY A 92 6.34 9.37 -4.03
N PHE A 93 5.70 8.19 -4.04
CA PHE A 93 5.39 7.45 -5.25
C PHE A 93 3.90 7.09 -5.34
N HIS A 94 3.40 7.06 -6.57
CA HIS A 94 2.11 6.50 -6.93
C HIS A 94 2.30 5.14 -7.61
N TYR A 95 1.55 4.14 -7.19
CA TYR A 95 1.61 2.77 -7.68
C TYR A 95 0.31 2.44 -8.40
N GLU A 96 0.42 2.06 -9.67
CA GLU A 96 -0.66 1.40 -10.40
C GLU A 96 -0.48 -0.10 -10.23
N VAL A 97 -1.49 -0.78 -9.70
CA VAL A 97 -1.41 -2.21 -9.35
C VAL A 97 -2.58 -2.99 -9.93
N GLU A 98 -2.42 -4.30 -10.00
CA GLU A 98 -3.44 -5.23 -10.45
C GLU A 98 -3.73 -6.24 -9.34
N PHE A 99 -4.98 -6.26 -8.87
CA PHE A 99 -5.43 -7.28 -7.93
C PHE A 99 -5.72 -8.59 -8.69
N PRO A 100 -5.43 -9.76 -8.10
CA PRO A 100 -5.79 -11.06 -8.68
C PRO A 100 -7.32 -11.22 -8.71
N GLU A 101 -7.84 -12.23 -9.42
CA GLU A 101 -9.27 -12.54 -9.41
C GLU A 101 -9.81 -12.68 -7.97
N TYR A 102 -10.94 -12.03 -7.68
CA TYR A 102 -11.50 -12.04 -6.34
C TYR A 102 -12.04 -13.42 -5.97
N ILE A 103 -11.58 -13.95 -4.83
CA ILE A 103 -12.08 -15.21 -4.26
C ILE A 103 -12.58 -14.91 -2.87
N GLU A 104 -13.88 -15.11 -2.66
CA GLU A 104 -14.52 -14.94 -1.36
C GLU A 104 -14.07 -16.05 -0.39
N LYS A 105 -13.78 -15.66 0.86
CA LYS A 105 -13.56 -16.63 1.94
C LYS A 105 -14.83 -17.42 2.18
N LYS A 106 -14.69 -18.74 2.30
CA LYS A 106 -15.79 -19.60 2.75
C LYS A 106 -16.18 -19.25 4.17
N TRP A 107 -17.42 -19.55 4.54
CA TRP A 107 -17.94 -19.27 5.89
C TRP A 107 -17.04 -19.85 6.99
N GLU A 108 -16.57 -21.09 6.84
CA GLU A 108 -15.70 -21.76 7.81
C GLU A 108 -14.35 -21.05 7.96
N GLU A 109 -13.84 -20.47 6.88
CA GLU A 109 -12.58 -19.71 6.85
C GLU A 109 -12.73 -18.35 7.53
N GLN A 110 -13.89 -17.71 7.38
CA GLN A 110 -14.18 -16.41 8.02
C GLN A 110 -14.20 -16.49 9.55
N ILE A 111 -14.70 -17.59 10.10
CA ILE A 111 -14.84 -17.77 11.56
C ILE A 111 -13.65 -18.49 12.20
N SER A 112 -12.75 -19.06 11.40
CA SER A 112 -11.65 -19.87 11.90
C SER A 112 -10.50 -19.00 12.40
N PRO A 113 -10.08 -19.12 13.67
CA PRO A 113 -8.87 -18.45 14.17
C PRO A 113 -7.57 -19.06 13.60
N PHE A 114 -7.65 -20.18 12.88
CA PHE A 114 -6.51 -20.86 12.26
C PHE A 114 -6.45 -20.65 10.75
N TYR A 115 -7.33 -19.82 10.19
CA TYR A 115 -7.29 -19.50 8.77
C TYR A 115 -5.96 -18.86 8.41
N GLN A 116 -5.33 -19.36 7.34
CA GLN A 116 -4.12 -18.79 6.76
C GLN A 116 -4.47 -18.22 5.38
N PRO A 117 -4.36 -16.90 5.18
CA PRO A 117 -4.62 -16.31 3.88
C PRO A 117 -3.57 -16.72 2.87
N LEU A 118 -3.92 -16.63 1.59
CA LEU A 118 -2.97 -16.80 0.51
C LEU A 118 -2.08 -15.55 0.41
N ALA A 119 -0.86 -15.67 0.94
CA ALA A 119 0.12 -14.60 0.92
C ALA A 119 0.88 -14.59 -0.41
N MET A 120 0.80 -13.47 -1.15
CA MET A 120 1.48 -13.34 -2.44
C MET A 120 1.79 -11.87 -2.78
N PRO A 121 2.80 -11.61 -3.62
CA PRO A 121 3.16 -10.25 -4.02
C PRO A 121 2.06 -9.64 -4.91
N LEU A 122 1.76 -8.37 -4.68
CA LEU A 122 0.82 -7.61 -5.52
C LEU A 122 1.51 -7.17 -6.81
N ALA A 123 0.86 -7.40 -7.95
CA ALA A 123 1.40 -7.02 -9.24
C ALA A 123 1.41 -5.49 -9.40
N VAL A 124 2.58 -4.94 -9.76
CA VAL A 124 2.74 -3.52 -10.09
C VAL A 124 2.73 -3.38 -11.60
N LEU A 125 1.79 -2.61 -12.13
CA LEU A 125 1.73 -2.25 -13.54
C LEU A 125 2.69 -1.11 -13.85
N SER A 126 2.81 -0.15 -12.92
CA SER A 126 3.77 0.94 -13.01
C SER A 126 3.94 1.67 -11.69
N ARG A 127 5.04 2.42 -11.58
CA ARG A 127 5.28 3.34 -10.47
C ARG A 127 5.63 4.72 -11.01
N THR A 128 5.01 5.77 -10.47
CA THR A 128 5.27 7.15 -10.85
C THR A 128 5.80 7.95 -9.66
N SER A 129 6.93 8.63 -9.83
CA SER A 129 7.47 9.56 -8.83
C SER A 129 6.62 10.82 -8.76
N LEU A 130 6.12 11.16 -7.57
CA LEU A 130 5.30 12.37 -7.38
C LEU A 130 6.13 13.66 -7.54
N SER A 131 7.43 13.60 -7.26
CA SER A 131 8.33 14.77 -7.33
C SER A 131 8.88 15.03 -8.73
N THR A 132 9.27 13.97 -9.45
CA THR A 132 9.90 14.08 -10.77
C THR A 132 8.94 13.78 -11.92
N GLN A 133 7.76 13.22 -11.64
CA GLN A 133 6.81 12.71 -12.63
C GLN A 133 7.39 11.60 -13.53
N GLU A 134 8.53 11.04 -13.14
CA GLU A 134 9.14 9.90 -13.81
C GLU A 134 8.29 8.65 -13.58
N ARG A 135 7.90 7.99 -14.68
CA ARG A 135 7.15 6.74 -14.66
C ARG A 135 8.07 5.58 -15.01
N ILE A 136 8.08 4.57 -14.16
CA ILE A 136 8.80 3.31 -14.32
C ILE A 136 7.76 2.23 -14.62
N ASP A 137 8.01 1.44 -15.65
CA ASP A 137 7.20 0.27 -15.98
C ASP A 137 7.30 -0.80 -14.88
N GLY A 138 6.21 -1.50 -14.62
CA GLY A 138 6.15 -2.55 -13.60
C GLY A 138 7.24 -3.61 -13.72
N SER A 139 7.59 -4.02 -14.94
CA SER A 139 8.65 -5.01 -15.19
C SER A 139 10.06 -4.56 -14.75
N MET A 140 10.26 -3.24 -14.63
CA MET A 140 11.51 -2.65 -14.16
C MET A 140 11.45 -2.27 -12.67
N ASP A 141 10.30 -2.45 -12.02
CA ASP A 141 10.13 -2.12 -10.61
C ASP A 141 10.73 -3.19 -9.69
N VAL A 142 11.18 -2.76 -8.50
CA VAL A 142 11.71 -3.68 -7.49
C VAL A 142 10.68 -4.74 -7.08
N ASN A 143 9.40 -4.39 -7.07
CA ASN A 143 8.33 -5.32 -6.74
C ASN A 143 8.21 -6.47 -7.75
N HIS A 144 8.56 -6.24 -9.02
CA HIS A 144 8.59 -7.32 -10.01
C HIS A 144 9.72 -8.32 -9.74
N VAL A 145 10.89 -7.83 -9.32
CA VAL A 145 12.02 -8.69 -8.93
C VAL A 145 11.67 -9.50 -7.69
N ILE A 146 11.07 -8.86 -6.68
CA ILE A 146 10.58 -9.54 -5.47
C ILE A 146 9.57 -10.63 -5.85
N ALA A 147 8.58 -10.30 -6.68
CA ALA A 147 7.55 -11.24 -7.07
C ALA A 147 8.10 -12.44 -7.84
N THR A 148 9.04 -12.20 -8.76
CA THR A 148 9.73 -13.25 -9.51
C THR A 148 10.52 -14.15 -8.58
N PHE A 149 11.28 -13.57 -7.65
CA PHE A 149 12.06 -14.32 -6.67
C PHE A 149 11.16 -15.21 -5.81
N ASP A 150 10.11 -14.65 -5.21
CA ASP A 150 9.20 -15.40 -4.32
C ASP A 150 8.50 -16.54 -5.05
N SER A 151 8.12 -16.32 -6.32
CA SER A 151 7.52 -17.35 -7.18
C SER A 151 8.43 -18.57 -7.37
N LEU A 152 9.76 -18.39 -7.41
CA LEU A 152 10.71 -19.51 -7.54
C LEU A 152 10.70 -20.43 -6.30
N PHE A 153 10.45 -19.88 -5.12
CA PHE A 153 10.42 -20.66 -3.87
C PHE A 153 9.05 -21.29 -3.58
N ILE A 154 7.99 -20.75 -4.18
CA ILE A 154 6.65 -21.37 -4.15
C ILE A 154 6.61 -22.61 -5.04
N ILE A 155 7.29 -22.61 -6.19
CA ILE A 155 7.34 -23.76 -7.12
C ILE A 155 8.25 -24.89 -6.61
N ALA A 156 9.15 -24.60 -5.68
CA ALA A 156 10.13 -25.55 -5.14
C ALA A 156 9.64 -26.36 -3.92
N ASN A 157 8.41 -26.14 -3.44
CA ASN A 157 7.76 -26.85 -2.34
C ASN A 157 6.43 -27.47 -2.79
#